data_AF-A0A417C884-F1
#
_entry.id   AF-A0A417C884-F1
#
_cell.length_a   1.000
_cell.length_b   1.000
_cell.length_c   1.000
_cell.angle_alpha   90.00
_cell.angle_beta   90.00
_cell.angle_gamma   90.00
#
_symmetry.space_group_name_H-M   'P 1'
#
loop_
_entity.id
_entity.type
_entity.pdbx_description
1 polymer ?
#
loop_
_entity_poly.entity_id
_entity_poly.type
_entity_poly.pdbx_seq_one_letter_code
_entity_poly.pdbx_strand_id
1 'polypeptide(L)'
;MDKFGGIKENVEVVRSFDWWTVVIGVLIAIGIVMLCVKIKDFVVSTFGITTKSALAKQAQEERIKDLNNQIIDLQKEVQQFKDNRIHDRDQSFDIQKQLTDSQTLLQNSVENLRKMLVNKEINDMRWEILDFSNAVMNGRVYNKEIYDHIFDTHTEYERVLEENGLENGKVNSSMQFVRNKYLELMEKSFKQ
;
A
#
# COMPACT_ATOMS: atom_id res chain seq x y z
N MET A 1 88.02 42.49 39.02
CA MET A 1 88.05 41.03 38.79
C MET A 1 87.57 40.39 40.08
N ASP A 2 86.33 39.90 40.15
CA ASP A 2 85.88 38.97 41.21
C ASP A 2 84.45 38.46 40.96
N LYS A 3 84.22 37.85 39.80
CA LYS A 3 82.98 37.08 39.52
C LYS A 3 83.23 35.58 39.32
N PHE A 4 84.49 35.13 39.39
CA PHE A 4 84.88 33.74 39.14
C PHE A 4 85.27 32.95 40.41
N GLY A 5 85.40 33.61 41.57
CA GLY A 5 85.69 32.95 42.86
C GLY A 5 84.49 32.17 43.42
N GLY A 6 83.32 32.82 43.48
CA GLY A 6 82.10 32.18 44.01
C GLY A 6 81.52 31.06 43.13
N ILE A 7 81.92 30.97 41.86
CA ILE A 7 81.52 29.84 40.99
C ILE A 7 82.38 28.61 41.31
N LYS A 8 83.67 28.79 41.66
CA LYS A 8 84.56 27.67 42.00
C LYS A 8 84.22 27.03 43.35
N GLU A 9 83.85 27.85 44.33
CA GLU A 9 83.46 27.37 45.67
C GLU A 9 82.15 26.55 45.63
N ASN A 10 81.15 27.00 44.87
CA ASN A 10 79.90 26.26 44.69
C ASN A 10 80.09 24.95 43.90
N VAL A 11 81.08 24.87 43.01
CA VAL A 11 81.37 23.65 42.23
C VAL A 11 82.10 22.59 43.06
N GLU A 12 82.96 22.98 44.01
CA GLU A 12 83.62 22.03 44.93
C GLU A 12 82.64 21.45 45.95
N VAL A 13 81.70 22.24 46.48
CA VAL A 13 80.65 21.76 47.40
C VAL A 13 79.71 20.76 46.72
N VAL A 14 79.44 20.92 45.41
CA VAL A 14 78.63 19.96 44.63
C VAL A 14 79.41 18.65 44.38
N ARG A 15 80.75 18.69 44.33
CA ARG A 15 81.59 17.52 44.09
C ARG A 15 81.87 16.69 45.35
N SER A 16 81.62 17.23 46.54
CA SER A 16 81.68 16.47 47.82
C SER A 16 80.40 15.67 48.11
N PHE A 17 79.35 15.85 47.31
CA PHE A 17 78.12 15.08 47.46
C PHE A 17 78.24 13.74 46.74
N ASP A 18 78.15 12.65 47.49
CA ASP A 18 78.13 11.30 46.92
C ASP A 18 76.87 11.12 46.06
N TRP A 19 77.05 10.70 44.82
CA TRP A 19 75.97 10.46 43.85
C TRP A 19 74.91 9.50 44.42
N TRP A 20 75.32 8.57 45.30
CA TRP A 20 74.40 7.69 46.01
C TRP A 20 73.37 8.44 46.88
N THR A 21 73.74 9.57 47.49
CA THR A 21 72.81 10.37 48.29
C THR A 21 71.70 10.97 47.43
N VAL A 22 72.03 11.41 46.20
CA VAL A 22 71.04 11.93 45.25
C VAL A 22 70.08 10.83 44.82
N VAL A 23 70.60 9.62 44.53
CA VAL A 23 69.79 8.45 44.16
C VAL A 23 68.82 8.07 45.30
N ILE A 24 69.30 8.04 46.55
CA ILE A 24 68.46 7.76 47.72
C ILE A 24 67.38 8.84 47.90
N GLY A 25 67.72 10.11 47.71
CA GLY A 25 66.76 11.21 47.76
C GLY A 25 65.64 11.07 46.72
N VAL A 26 65.96 10.67 45.50
CA VAL A 26 64.99 10.42 44.43
C VAL A 26 64.07 9.24 44.77
N LEU A 27 64.61 8.15 45.32
CA LEU A 27 63.81 6.99 45.75
C LEU A 27 62.84 7.35 46.89
N ILE A 28 63.29 8.16 47.85
CA ILE A 28 62.42 8.66 48.93
C ILE A 28 61.32 9.56 48.35
N ALA A 29 61.66 10.47 47.43
CA ALA A 29 60.68 11.33 46.76
C ALA A 29 59.62 10.52 46.00
N ILE A 30 60.04 9.48 45.26
CA ILE A 30 59.11 8.57 44.56
C ILE A 30 58.23 7.83 45.57
N GLY A 31 58.80 7.33 46.68
CA GLY A 31 58.06 6.67 47.75
C GLY A 31 57.00 7.58 48.38
N ILE A 32 57.34 8.84 48.63
CA ILE A 32 56.41 9.86 49.15
C ILE A 32 55.28 10.12 48.14
N VAL A 33 55.59 10.26 46.85
CA VAL A 33 54.56 10.45 45.81
C VAL A 33 53.61 9.25 45.75
N MET A 34 54.12 8.02 45.79
CA MET A 34 53.29 6.82 45.85
C MET A 34 52.42 6.77 47.11
N LEU A 35 52.97 7.18 48.26
CA LEU A 35 52.24 7.25 49.52
C LEU A 35 51.10 8.28 49.43
N CYS A 36 51.34 9.46 48.85
CA CYS A 36 50.33 10.49 48.65
C CYS A 36 49.17 10.01 47.76
N VAL A 37 49.45 9.26 46.68
CA VAL A 37 48.41 8.66 45.84
C VAL A 37 47.55 7.68 46.64
N LYS A 38 48.17 6.78 47.41
CA LYS A 38 47.44 5.82 48.27
C LYS A 38 46.64 6.50 49.38
N ILE A 39 47.17 7.55 50.00
CA ILE A 39 46.47 8.31 51.04
C ILE A 39 45.23 8.98 50.46
N LYS A 40 45.31 9.53 49.24
CA LYS A 40 44.13 10.08 48.56
C LYS A 40 43.03 9.02 48.41
N ASP A 41 43.38 7.83 47.94
CA ASP A 41 42.41 6.73 47.77
C ASP A 41 41.86 6.22 49.11
N PHE A 42 42.69 6.18 50.15
CA PHE A 42 42.28 5.77 51.51
C PHE A 42 41.38 6.81 52.20
N VAL A 43 41.67 8.10 52.04
CA VAL A 43 40.85 9.20 52.57
C VAL A 43 39.49 9.22 51.89
N VAL A 44 39.45 9.02 50.57
CA VAL A 44 38.19 8.92 49.81
C VAL A 44 37.36 7.72 50.24
N SER A 45 37.99 6.57 50.50
CA SER A 45 37.26 5.35 50.90
C SER A 45 36.83 5.32 52.37
N THR A 46 37.63 5.86 53.30
CA THR A 46 37.37 5.79 54.74
C THR A 46 36.41 6.88 55.24
N PHE A 47 36.47 8.09 54.66
CA PHE A 47 35.60 9.20 55.07
C PHE A 47 34.28 9.27 54.29
N GLY A 48 34.07 8.40 53.30
CA GLY A 48 32.85 8.41 52.46
C GLY A 48 32.68 9.71 51.64
N ILE A 49 33.75 10.50 51.50
CA ILE A 49 33.74 11.74 50.71
C ILE A 49 33.73 11.32 49.24
N THR A 50 32.54 11.30 48.64
CA THR A 50 32.38 11.11 47.21
C THR A 50 33.10 12.27 46.51
N THR A 51 34.26 11.96 45.93
CA THR A 51 35.02 12.96 45.17
C THR A 51 34.13 13.50 44.06
N LYS A 52 34.14 14.82 43.81
CA LYS A 52 33.29 15.45 42.77
C LYS A 52 33.36 14.74 41.41
N SER A 53 34.50 14.13 41.07
CA SER A 53 34.69 13.32 39.86
C SER A 53 33.91 12.00 39.84
N ALA A 54 33.78 11.32 40.98
CA ALA A 54 33.03 10.07 41.08
C ALA A 54 31.52 10.32 40.96
N LEU A 55 31.00 11.36 41.63
CA LEU A 55 29.62 11.79 41.49
C LEU A 55 29.29 12.25 40.06
N ALA A 56 30.21 13.00 39.43
CA ALA A 56 30.08 13.39 38.03
C ALA A 56 30.05 12.17 37.08
N LYS A 57 30.87 11.14 37.35
CA LYS A 57 30.87 9.90 36.57
C LYS A 57 29.57 9.11 36.75
N GLN A 58 29.07 8.97 37.98
CA GLN A 58 27.79 8.30 38.24
C GLN A 58 26.61 9.04 37.58
N ALA A 59 26.59 10.37 37.64
CA ALA A 59 25.58 11.18 36.95
C ALA A 59 25.68 11.05 35.42
N GLN A 60 26.88 10.86 34.86
CA GLN A 60 27.04 10.53 33.45
C GLN A 60 26.52 9.14 33.10
N GLU A 61 26.80 8.12 33.93
CA GLU A 61 26.30 6.76 33.74
C GLU A 61 24.77 6.70 33.81
N GLU A 62 24.14 7.43 34.73
CA GLU A 62 22.68 7.56 34.79
C GLU A 62 22.10 8.23 33.55
N ARG A 63 22.72 9.33 33.08
CA ARG A 63 22.31 9.98 31.83
C ARG A 63 22.47 9.07 30.62
N ILE A 64 23.54 8.28 30.55
CA ILE A 64 23.76 7.30 29.49
C ILE A 64 22.66 6.23 29.53
N LYS A 65 22.29 5.77 30.72
CA LYS A 65 21.20 4.80 30.90
C LYS A 65 19.85 5.38 30.47
N ASP A 66 19.55 6.61 30.86
CA ASP A 66 18.33 7.30 30.46
C ASP A 66 18.27 7.55 28.95
N LEU A 67 19.35 8.03 28.35
CA LEU A 67 19.49 8.17 26.91
C LEU A 67 19.28 6.85 26.17
N ASN A 68 19.86 5.74 26.67
CA ASN A 68 19.65 4.43 26.07
C ASN A 68 18.18 3.99 26.13
N ASN A 69 17.50 4.23 27.26
CA ASN A 69 16.08 3.94 27.39
C ASN A 69 15.24 4.78 26.42
N GLN A 70 15.53 6.07 26.28
CA GLN A 70 14.87 6.95 25.31
C GLN A 70 15.13 6.49 23.87
N ILE A 71 16.35 6.07 23.53
CA ILE A 71 16.66 5.52 22.20
C ILE A 71 15.85 4.25 21.92
N ILE A 72 15.72 3.35 22.90
CA ILE A 72 14.91 2.13 22.76
C ILE A 72 13.44 2.48 22.54
N ASP A 73 12.92 3.47 23.27
CA ASP A 73 11.53 3.89 23.15
C ASP A 73 11.25 4.54 21.77
N LEU A 74 12.13 5.44 21.34
CA LEU A 74 12.07 6.03 19.99
C LEU A 74 12.18 4.95 18.90
N GLN A 75 13.04 3.95 19.08
CA GLN A 75 13.16 2.85 18.12
C GLN A 75 11.85 2.04 18.02
N LYS A 76 11.17 1.79 19.14
CA LYS A 76 9.86 1.14 19.15
C LYS A 76 8.81 1.97 18.44
N GLU A 77 8.75 3.27 18.74
CA GLU A 77 7.82 4.19 18.10
C GLU A 77 8.04 4.25 16.58
N VAL A 78 9.29 4.38 16.14
CA VAL A 78 9.65 4.34 14.70
C VAL A 78 9.27 3.00 14.07
N GLN A 79 9.46 1.88 14.77
CA GLN A 79 9.07 0.57 14.28
C GLN A 79 7.55 0.45 14.13
N GLN A 80 6.79 0.90 15.13
CA GLN A 80 5.33 0.96 15.06
C GLN A 80 4.85 1.83 13.90
N PHE A 81 5.47 3.00 13.68
CA PHE A 81 5.16 3.85 12.52
C PHE A 81 5.51 3.19 11.18
N LYS A 82 6.58 2.38 11.12
CA LYS A 82 6.90 1.60 9.91
C LYS A 82 5.86 0.51 9.68
N ASP A 83 5.52 -0.25 10.71
CA ASP A 83 4.57 -1.36 10.62
C ASP A 83 3.16 -0.85 10.25
N ASN A 84 2.70 0.24 10.86
CA ASN A 84 1.44 0.90 10.51
C ASN A 84 1.43 1.34 9.03
N ARG A 85 2.52 1.93 8.53
CA ARG A 85 2.60 2.34 7.12
C ARG A 85 2.62 1.16 6.15
N ILE A 86 3.24 0.04 6.53
CA ILE A 86 3.22 -1.19 5.72
C ILE A 86 1.79 -1.73 5.67
N HIS A 87 1.12 -1.79 6.81
CA HIS A 87 -0.26 -2.22 6.91
C HIS A 87 -1.21 -1.33 6.08
N ASP A 88 -1.11 -0.01 6.17
CA ASP A 88 -1.92 0.92 5.37
C ASP A 88 -1.69 0.73 3.87
N ARG A 89 -0.45 0.44 3.46
CA ARG A 89 -0.12 0.18 2.05
C ARG A 89 -0.70 -1.13 1.56
N ASP A 90 -0.61 -2.19 2.36
CA ASP A 90 -1.14 -3.51 2.02
C ASP A 90 -2.69 -3.46 1.96
N GLN A 91 -3.34 -2.81 2.91
CA GLN A 91 -4.78 -2.55 2.87
C GLN A 91 -5.18 -1.74 1.63
N SER A 92 -4.41 -0.72 1.28
CA SER A 92 -4.67 0.09 0.08
C SER A 92 -4.56 -0.74 -1.21
N PHE A 93 -3.66 -1.74 -1.25
CA PHE A 93 -3.53 -2.65 -2.37
C PHE A 93 -4.74 -3.59 -2.45
N ASP A 94 -5.16 -4.17 -1.33
CA ASP A 94 -6.33 -5.05 -1.27
C ASP A 94 -7.62 -4.31 -1.65
N ILE A 95 -7.80 -3.07 -1.18
CA ILE A 95 -8.95 -2.23 -1.55
C ILE A 95 -8.93 -1.93 -3.05
N GLN A 96 -7.78 -1.53 -3.61
CA GLN A 96 -7.68 -1.28 -5.06
C GLN A 96 -7.96 -2.53 -5.89
N LYS A 97 -7.48 -3.69 -5.44
CA LYS A 97 -7.76 -4.97 -6.09
C LYS A 97 -9.26 -5.29 -6.01
N GLN A 98 -9.88 -5.19 -4.85
CA GLN A 98 -11.31 -5.42 -4.66
C GLN A 98 -12.16 -4.47 -5.50
N LEU A 99 -11.77 -3.19 -5.62
CA LEU A 99 -12.46 -2.21 -6.47
C LEU A 99 -12.34 -2.59 -7.95
N THR A 100 -11.15 -2.99 -8.40
CA THR A 100 -10.90 -3.41 -9.79
C THR A 100 -11.66 -4.68 -10.13
N ASP A 101 -11.65 -5.67 -9.22
CA ASP A 101 -12.39 -6.92 -9.37
C ASP A 101 -13.90 -6.65 -9.40
N SER A 102 -14.40 -5.81 -8.50
CA SER A 102 -15.82 -5.41 -8.46
C SER A 102 -16.23 -4.66 -9.73
N GLN A 103 -15.38 -3.76 -10.24
CA GLN A 103 -15.61 -3.05 -11.49
C GLN A 103 -15.69 -4.02 -12.68
N THR A 104 -14.78 -5.00 -12.73
CA THR A 104 -14.78 -6.03 -13.78
C THR A 104 -16.04 -6.91 -13.70
N LEU A 105 -16.44 -7.31 -12.50
CA LEU A 105 -17.67 -8.07 -12.27
C LEU A 105 -18.90 -7.28 -12.72
N LEU A 106 -19.00 -6.00 -12.34
CA LEU A 106 -20.10 -5.13 -12.75
C LEU A 106 -20.15 -4.97 -14.28
N GLN A 107 -19.02 -4.75 -14.94
CA GLN A 107 -18.96 -4.66 -16.41
C GLN A 107 -19.48 -5.94 -17.06
N ASN A 108 -19.05 -7.11 -16.58
CA ASN A 108 -19.52 -8.39 -17.09
C ASN A 108 -21.02 -8.60 -16.84
N SER A 109 -21.52 -8.23 -15.66
CA SER A 109 -22.95 -8.30 -15.34
C SER A 109 -23.79 -7.40 -16.24
N VAL A 110 -23.33 -6.18 -16.50
CA VAL A 110 -24.01 -5.23 -17.40
C VAL A 110 -24.05 -5.76 -18.84
N GLU A 111 -22.93 -6.30 -19.35
CA GLU A 111 -22.91 -6.87 -20.70
C GLU A 111 -23.79 -8.12 -20.81
N ASN A 112 -23.83 -8.96 -19.78
CA ASN A 112 -24.74 -10.12 -19.73
C ASN A 112 -26.20 -9.68 -19.71
N LEU A 113 -26.55 -8.65 -18.94
CA LEU A 113 -27.90 -8.08 -18.93
C LEU A 113 -28.26 -7.52 -20.31
N ARG A 114 -27.35 -6.80 -20.97
CA ARG A 114 -27.56 -6.30 -22.35
C ARG A 114 -27.88 -7.45 -23.30
N LYS A 115 -27.08 -8.52 -23.28
CA LYS A 115 -27.32 -9.72 -24.10
C LYS A 115 -28.66 -10.39 -23.80
N MET A 116 -29.04 -10.49 -22.53
CA MET A 116 -30.34 -11.05 -22.13
C MET A 116 -31.51 -10.20 -22.63
N LEU A 117 -31.40 -8.88 -22.57
CA LEU A 117 -32.43 -7.96 -23.06
C LEU A 117 -32.60 -8.06 -24.57
N VAL A 118 -31.50 -8.01 -25.34
CA VAL A 118 -31.53 -8.18 -26.80
C VAL A 118 -32.15 -9.54 -27.17
N ASN A 119 -31.72 -10.62 -26.52
CA ASN A 119 -32.28 -11.95 -26.77
C ASN A 119 -33.77 -12.03 -26.43
N LYS A 120 -34.21 -11.38 -25.35
CA LYS A 120 -35.63 -11.31 -24.98
C LYS A 120 -36.43 -10.57 -26.04
N GLU A 121 -35.98 -9.40 -26.47
CA GLU A 121 -36.62 -8.59 -27.51
C GLU A 121 -36.77 -9.36 -28.82
N ILE A 122 -35.70 -10.03 -29.27
CA ILE A 122 -35.72 -10.91 -30.46
C ILE A 122 -36.75 -12.02 -30.30
N ASN A 123 -36.82 -12.66 -29.13
CA ASN A 123 -37.75 -13.77 -28.89
C ASN A 123 -39.20 -13.30 -28.81
N ASP A 124 -39.46 -12.13 -28.24
CA ASP A 124 -40.79 -11.54 -28.16
C ASP A 124 -41.32 -11.21 -29.57
N MET A 125 -40.52 -10.51 -30.39
CA MET A 125 -40.87 -10.22 -31.79
C MET A 125 -41.05 -11.50 -32.62
N ARG A 126 -40.15 -12.49 -32.45
CA ARG A 126 -40.26 -13.79 -33.12
C ARG A 126 -41.56 -14.47 -32.76
N TRP A 127 -41.91 -14.50 -31.47
CA TRP A 127 -43.13 -15.13 -31.00
C TRP A 127 -44.37 -14.45 -31.60
N GLU A 128 -44.40 -13.12 -31.60
CA GLU A 128 -45.49 -12.34 -32.19
C GLU A 128 -45.69 -12.64 -33.69
N ILE A 129 -44.60 -12.66 -34.46
CA ILE A 129 -44.68 -12.96 -35.90
C ILE A 129 -45.16 -14.39 -36.16
N LEU A 130 -44.65 -15.37 -35.39
CA LEU A 130 -45.05 -16.76 -35.53
C LEU A 130 -46.51 -16.99 -35.12
N ASP A 131 -46.96 -16.36 -34.03
CA ASP A 131 -48.35 -16.43 -33.58
C ASP A 131 -49.30 -15.83 -34.61
N PHE A 132 -48.96 -14.65 -35.13
CA PHE A 132 -49.74 -14.01 -36.20
C PHE A 132 -49.80 -14.88 -37.45
N SER A 133 -48.66 -15.40 -37.91
CA SER A 133 -48.60 -16.29 -39.07
C SER A 133 -49.48 -17.53 -38.86
N ASN A 134 -49.41 -18.17 -37.69
CA ASN A 134 -50.25 -19.32 -37.37
C ASN A 134 -51.74 -18.95 -37.37
N ALA A 135 -52.10 -17.79 -36.82
CA ALA A 135 -53.47 -17.32 -36.80
C ALA A 135 -54.02 -17.09 -38.22
N VAL A 136 -53.22 -16.47 -39.10
CA VAL A 136 -53.57 -16.25 -40.51
C VAL A 136 -53.68 -17.58 -41.27
N MET A 137 -52.77 -18.53 -41.03
CA MET A 137 -52.83 -19.89 -41.61
C MET A 137 -54.12 -20.63 -41.22
N ASN A 138 -54.58 -20.42 -39.99
CA ASN A 138 -55.84 -20.98 -39.47
C ASN A 138 -57.09 -20.23 -39.95
N GLY A 139 -56.95 -19.27 -40.88
CA GLY A 139 -58.08 -18.57 -41.50
C GLY A 139 -58.59 -17.37 -40.72
N ARG A 140 -57.86 -16.90 -39.69
CA ARG A 140 -58.23 -15.68 -38.98
C ARG A 140 -58.09 -14.48 -39.91
N VAL A 141 -59.11 -13.63 -39.92
CA VAL A 141 -59.15 -12.40 -40.72
C VAL A 141 -58.67 -11.24 -39.86
N TYR A 142 -57.78 -10.44 -40.41
CA TYR A 142 -57.24 -9.23 -39.80
C TYR A 142 -57.40 -8.05 -40.77
N ASN A 143 -57.48 -6.84 -40.22
CA ASN A 143 -57.48 -5.62 -41.02
C ASN A 143 -56.05 -5.28 -41.50
N LYS A 144 -55.93 -4.30 -42.39
CA LYS A 144 -54.65 -3.85 -42.96
C LYS A 144 -53.65 -3.39 -41.87
N GLU A 145 -54.13 -2.68 -40.86
CA GLU A 145 -53.28 -2.11 -39.79
C GLU A 145 -52.53 -3.18 -39.01
N ILE A 146 -53.15 -4.32 -38.71
CA ILE A 146 -52.46 -5.42 -38.02
C ILE A 146 -51.40 -6.06 -38.92
N TYR A 147 -51.63 -6.15 -40.23
CA TYR A 147 -50.59 -6.62 -41.16
C TYR A 147 -49.42 -5.63 -41.24
N ASP A 148 -49.70 -4.32 -41.32
CA ASP A 148 -48.69 -3.28 -41.33
C ASP A 148 -47.83 -3.36 -40.05
N HIS A 149 -48.46 -3.49 -38.87
CA HIS A 149 -47.77 -3.70 -37.59
C HIS A 149 -46.82 -4.90 -37.62
N ILE A 150 -47.27 -6.04 -38.16
CA ILE A 150 -46.42 -7.24 -38.26
C ILE A 150 -45.26 -7.06 -39.25
N PHE A 151 -45.45 -6.28 -40.32
CA PHE A 151 -44.35 -5.93 -41.22
C PHE A 151 -43.32 -5.02 -40.55
N ASP A 152 -43.77 -4.06 -39.74
CA ASP A 152 -42.89 -3.20 -38.94
C ASP A 152 -42.13 -4.01 -37.90
N THR A 153 -42.81 -4.90 -37.15
CA THR A 153 -42.18 -5.84 -36.19
C THR A 153 -41.14 -6.73 -36.88
N HIS A 154 -41.42 -7.26 -38.07
CA HIS A 154 -40.44 -8.06 -38.81
C HIS A 154 -39.24 -7.23 -39.27
N THR A 155 -39.46 -5.98 -39.71
CA THR A 155 -38.37 -5.09 -40.12
C THR A 155 -37.46 -4.78 -38.94
N GLU A 156 -38.03 -4.49 -37.79
CA GLU A 156 -37.29 -4.27 -36.55
C GLU A 156 -36.53 -5.53 -36.09
N TYR A 157 -37.16 -6.69 -36.19
CA TYR A 157 -36.52 -7.97 -35.91
C TYR A 157 -35.26 -8.20 -36.76
N GLU A 158 -35.32 -7.97 -38.06
CA GLU A 158 -34.14 -8.10 -38.94
C GLU A 158 -33.07 -7.07 -38.58
N ARG A 159 -33.46 -5.81 -38.27
CA ARG A 159 -32.52 -4.76 -37.84
C ARG A 159 -31.77 -5.15 -36.57
N VAL A 160 -32.49 -5.60 -35.54
CA VAL A 160 -31.88 -6.01 -34.26
C VAL A 160 -30.96 -7.22 -34.45
N LEU A 161 -31.31 -8.16 -35.33
CA LEU A 161 -30.43 -9.28 -35.67
C LEU A 161 -29.14 -8.81 -36.36
N GLU A 162 -29.24 -7.95 -37.37
CA GLU A 162 -28.08 -7.43 -38.12
C GLU A 162 -27.15 -6.63 -37.20
N GLU A 163 -27.69 -5.72 -36.40
CA GLU A 163 -26.92 -4.88 -35.46
C GLU A 163 -26.18 -5.70 -34.40
N ASN A 164 -26.69 -6.89 -34.05
CA ASN A 164 -26.07 -7.79 -33.07
C ASN A 164 -25.31 -8.96 -33.71
N GLY A 165 -25.20 -9.01 -35.05
CA GLY A 165 -24.51 -10.08 -35.78
C GLY A 165 -25.14 -11.47 -35.58
N LEU A 166 -26.46 -11.53 -35.41
CA LEU A 166 -27.21 -12.75 -35.15
C LEU A 166 -27.91 -13.23 -36.43
N GLU A 167 -27.96 -14.54 -36.63
CA GLU A 167 -28.69 -15.14 -37.75
C GLU A 167 -30.19 -15.21 -37.48
N ASN A 168 -31.00 -15.15 -38.55
CA ASN A 168 -32.45 -15.25 -38.43
C ASN A 168 -32.89 -16.65 -37.97
N GLY A 169 -33.51 -16.68 -36.79
CA GLY A 169 -34.09 -17.87 -36.15
C GLY A 169 -35.40 -18.40 -36.75
N LYS A 170 -35.52 -18.48 -38.09
CA LYS A 170 -36.60 -19.18 -38.84
C LYS A 170 -37.93 -18.43 -39.04
N VAL A 171 -37.94 -17.10 -39.03
CA VAL A 171 -39.17 -16.31 -39.22
C VAL A 171 -39.49 -16.02 -40.70
N ASN A 172 -38.48 -16.11 -41.58
CA ASN A 172 -38.58 -15.78 -43.00
C ASN A 172 -39.73 -16.49 -43.75
N SER A 173 -39.88 -17.80 -43.57
CA SER A 173 -40.93 -18.56 -44.25
C SER A 173 -42.33 -18.16 -43.78
N SER A 174 -42.51 -17.95 -42.48
CA SER A 174 -43.75 -17.44 -41.90
C SER A 174 -44.10 -16.07 -42.46
N MET A 175 -43.12 -15.16 -42.57
CA MET A 175 -43.36 -13.85 -43.14
C MET A 175 -43.56 -13.84 -44.64
N GLN A 176 -42.96 -14.76 -45.38
CA GLN A 176 -43.28 -14.95 -46.79
C GLN A 176 -44.74 -15.37 -46.96
N PHE A 177 -45.24 -16.29 -46.12
CA PHE A 177 -46.66 -16.67 -46.13
C PHE A 177 -47.57 -15.48 -45.81
N VAL A 178 -47.26 -14.73 -44.74
CA VAL A 178 -48.02 -13.53 -44.34
C VAL A 178 -48.08 -12.49 -45.47
N ARG A 179 -46.94 -12.22 -46.13
CA ARG A 179 -46.88 -11.31 -47.29
C ARG A 179 -47.77 -11.77 -48.44
N ASN A 180 -47.72 -13.05 -48.79
CA ASN A 180 -48.55 -13.60 -49.86
C ASN A 180 -50.04 -13.46 -49.53
N LYS A 181 -50.43 -13.70 -48.27
CA LYS A 181 -51.82 -13.54 -47.84
C LYS A 181 -52.28 -12.09 -47.87
N TYR A 182 -51.42 -11.16 -47.45
CA TYR A 182 -51.68 -9.74 -47.51
C TYR A 182 -51.95 -9.26 -48.95
N LEU A 183 -51.12 -9.70 -49.91
CA LEU A 183 -51.31 -9.37 -51.33
C LEU A 183 -52.64 -9.92 -51.87
N GLU A 184 -53.02 -11.14 -51.50
CA GLU A 184 -54.33 -11.71 -51.88
C GLU A 184 -55.51 -10.86 -51.36
N LEU A 185 -55.40 -10.33 -50.13
CA LEU A 185 -56.42 -9.47 -49.53
C LEU A 185 -56.45 -8.06 -50.14
N MET A 186 -55.30 -7.52 -50.56
CA MET A 186 -55.23 -6.26 -51.31
C MET A 186 -55.95 -6.37 -52.65
N GLU A 187 -55.82 -7.50 -53.35
CA GLU A 187 -56.50 -7.75 -54.63
C GLU A 187 -58.02 -7.97 -54.46
N LYS A 188 -58.44 -8.65 -53.39
CA LYS A 188 -59.84 -9.02 -53.14
C LYS A 188 -60.62 -8.02 -52.27
N SER A 189 -59.99 -6.88 -51.94
CA SER A 189 -60.39 -5.91 -50.89
C SER A 189 -60.40 -6.51 -49.48
N PHE A 190 -59.75 -5.81 -48.54
CA PHE A 190 -59.88 -6.08 -47.10
C PHE A 190 -61.35 -5.99 -46.70
N LYS A 191 -61.84 -6.94 -45.90
CA LYS A 191 -63.16 -6.81 -45.29
C LYS A 191 -63.12 -5.59 -44.35
N GLN A 192 -64.00 -4.62 -44.60
CA GLN A 192 -64.27 -3.49 -43.72
C GLN A 192 -64.75 -3.98 -42.35
#